data_AF-A0A950KQJ9-F1
#
_entry.id   AF-A0A950KQJ9-F1
#
_cell.length_a   1.000
_cell.length_b   1.000
_cell.length_c   1.000
_cell.angle_alpha   90.00
_cell.angle_beta   90.00
_cell.angle_gamma   90.00
#
_symmetry.space_group_name_H-M   'P 1'
#
loop_
_entity.id
_entity.type
_entity.pdbx_description
1 polymer ?
#
loop_
_entity_poly.entity_id
_entity_poly.type
_entity_poly.pdbx_seq_one_letter_code
_entity_poly.pdbx_strand_id
1 'polypeptide(L)'
;MPVNPAGLIYGTIMIGTLLAAEVPKRETYLRTVVAVVIAMVLYWLVHGYAQFTAFRLREGAPLEFESFLHTMRDELAIVTGGAAPLLALVISWIAGASLSTAVRVAVYATAAVILIVEVVAAVAAERKGGALVAQILLGVFLGFLLIVLRLVLH
;
A
#
# COMPACT_ATOMS: atom_id res chain seq x y z
N MET A 1 -7.99 -14.21 11.52
CA MET A 1 -8.76 -12.95 11.52
C MET A 1 -9.08 -12.60 10.08
N PRO A 2 -10.30 -12.11 9.76
CA PRO A 2 -10.62 -11.69 8.40
C PRO A 2 -9.65 -10.58 7.98
N VAL A 3 -9.15 -10.67 6.75
CA VAL A 3 -8.21 -9.69 6.18
C VAL A 3 -8.88 -8.31 6.16
N ASN A 4 -8.28 -7.29 6.78
CA ASN A 4 -8.75 -5.91 6.72
C ASN A 4 -8.48 -5.35 5.31
N PRO A 5 -9.49 -5.22 4.42
CA PRO A 5 -9.26 -4.86 3.02
C PRO A 5 -8.80 -3.40 2.87
N ALA A 6 -9.27 -2.52 3.78
CA ALA A 6 -8.92 -1.11 3.79
C ALA A 6 -7.41 -0.94 4.07
N GLY A 7 -6.88 -1.63 5.08
CA GLY A 7 -5.45 -1.61 5.36
C GLY A 7 -4.62 -2.08 4.15
N LEU A 8 -5.05 -3.16 3.50
CA LEU A 8 -4.35 -3.73 2.34
C LEU A 8 -4.29 -2.77 1.14
N ILE A 9 -5.41 -2.13 0.79
CA ILE A 9 -5.44 -1.11 -0.27
C ILE A 9 -4.54 0.08 0.12
N TYR A 10 -4.66 0.54 1.36
CA TYR A 10 -3.93 1.71 1.83
C TYR A 10 -2.42 1.50 1.78
N GLY A 11 -1.93 0.39 2.30
CA GLY A 11 -0.51 0.03 2.27
C GLY A 11 0.02 -0.10 0.83
N THR A 12 -0.77 -0.73 -0.04
CA THR A 12 -0.44 -0.88 -1.46
C THR A 12 -0.24 0.48 -2.14
N ILE A 13 -1.22 1.39 -2.00
CA ILE A 13 -1.18 2.74 -2.59
C ILE A 13 -0.01 3.54 -2.03
N MET A 14 0.20 3.52 -0.71
CA MET A 14 1.28 4.26 -0.08
C MET A 14 2.65 3.87 -0.63
N ILE A 15 2.96 2.57 -0.62
CA ILE A 15 4.28 2.10 -1.08
C ILE A 15 4.42 2.29 -2.59
N GLY A 16 3.37 2.08 -3.37
CA GLY A 16 3.38 2.41 -4.79
C GLY A 16 3.62 3.90 -5.06
N THR A 17 3.06 4.79 -4.25
CA THR A 17 3.26 6.25 -4.34
C THR A 17 4.71 6.60 -4.03
N LEU A 18 5.26 6.04 -2.94
CA LEU A 18 6.65 6.27 -2.54
C LEU A 18 7.62 5.84 -3.63
N LEU A 19 7.43 4.64 -4.17
CA LEU A 19 8.24 4.12 -5.28
C LEU A 19 8.04 4.90 -6.58
N ALA A 20 6.82 5.36 -6.88
CA ALA A 20 6.56 6.21 -8.04
C ALA A 20 7.25 7.57 -7.94
N ALA A 21 7.37 8.11 -6.72
CA ALA A 21 8.01 9.38 -6.43
C ALA A 21 9.55 9.32 -6.34
N GLU A 22 10.12 8.13 -6.24
CA GLU A 22 11.56 7.94 -6.08
C GLU A 22 12.32 8.17 -7.38
N VAL A 23 13.45 8.90 -7.33
CA VAL A 23 14.28 9.26 -8.49
C VAL A 23 15.51 8.34 -8.58
N PRO A 24 15.53 7.33 -9.47
CA PRO A 24 16.55 6.26 -9.49
C PRO A 24 17.97 6.75 -9.81
N LYS A 25 18.13 7.92 -10.43
CA LYS A 25 19.45 8.44 -10.84
C LYS A 25 20.34 8.83 -9.66
N ARG A 26 19.80 8.93 -8.45
CA ARG A 26 20.55 9.38 -7.25
C ARG A 26 20.61 8.34 -6.12
N GLU A 27 19.98 7.19 -6.29
CA GLU A 27 19.78 6.22 -5.20
C GLU A 27 20.32 4.84 -5.57
N THR A 28 20.68 4.07 -4.54
CA THR A 28 21.08 2.67 -4.67
C THR A 28 19.91 1.77 -4.29
N TYR A 29 19.87 0.56 -4.85
CA TYR A 29 18.85 -0.45 -4.54
C TYR A 29 18.62 -0.65 -3.05
N LEU A 30 19.71 -0.80 -2.28
CA LEU A 30 19.63 -1.04 -0.85
C LEU A 30 19.02 0.17 -0.12
N ARG A 31 19.39 1.39 -0.53
CA ARG A 31 18.88 2.62 0.08
C ARG A 31 17.40 2.80 -0.18
N THR A 32 16.94 2.54 -1.41
CA THR A 32 15.52 2.51 -1.78
C THR A 32 14.74 1.50 -0.95
N VAL A 33 15.18 0.23 -0.92
CA VAL A 33 14.50 -0.83 -0.16
C VAL A 33 14.40 -0.49 1.32
N VAL A 34 15.51 -0.03 1.92
CA VAL A 34 15.54 0.37 3.34
C VAL A 34 14.63 1.56 3.60
N ALA A 35 14.65 2.59 2.75
CA ALA A 35 13.77 3.76 2.90
C ALA A 35 12.30 3.35 2.83
N VAL A 36 11.93 2.48 1.88
CA VAL A 36 10.56 1.97 1.73
C VAL A 36 10.13 1.15 2.94
N VAL A 37 10.99 0.27 3.46
CA VAL A 37 10.70 -0.52 4.66
C VAL A 37 10.53 0.38 5.89
N ILE A 38 11.42 1.36 6.09
CA ILE A 38 11.31 2.32 7.19
C ILE A 38 10.01 3.12 7.09
N ALA A 39 9.70 3.65 5.91
CA ALA A 39 8.47 4.39 5.67
C ALA A 39 7.22 3.53 5.94
N MET A 40 7.22 2.27 5.49
CA MET A 40 6.14 1.32 5.73
C MET A 40 5.91 1.07 7.23
N VAL A 41 7.00 0.82 7.98
CA VAL A 41 6.93 0.57 9.43
C VAL A 41 6.49 1.82 10.18
N LEU A 42 7.08 2.98 9.87
CA LEU A 42 6.68 4.25 10.50
C LEU A 42 5.22 4.57 10.23
N TYR A 43 4.76 4.36 9.00
CA TYR A 43 3.37 4.61 8.68
C TYR A 43 2.42 3.67 9.42
N TRP A 44 2.73 2.37 9.48
CA TRP A 44 1.97 1.41 10.26
C TRP A 44 1.88 1.82 11.75
N LEU A 45 3.01 2.23 12.34
CA LEU A 45 3.07 2.75 13.73
C LEU A 45 2.20 3.99 13.91
N VAL A 46 2.32 4.97 13.02
CA VAL A 46 1.53 6.22 13.08
C VAL A 46 0.04 5.94 12.91
N HIS A 47 -0.34 5.07 11.99
CA HIS A 47 -1.74 4.71 11.76
C HIS A 47 -2.34 4.00 12.97
N GLY A 48 -1.66 2.98 13.50
CA GLY A 48 -2.11 2.27 14.70
C GLY A 48 -2.19 3.20 15.92
N TYR A 49 -1.24 4.11 16.09
CA TYR A 49 -1.29 5.13 17.14
C TYR A 49 -2.48 6.08 16.99
N ALA A 50 -2.80 6.52 15.77
CA ALA A 50 -3.95 7.38 15.49
C ALA A 50 -5.27 6.68 15.82
N GLN A 51 -5.43 5.41 15.40
CA GLN A 51 -6.62 4.60 15.72
C GLN A 51 -6.76 4.36 17.22
N PHE A 52 -5.66 4.00 17.89
CA PHE A 52 -5.63 3.79 19.33
C PHE A 52 -6.00 5.08 20.09
N THR A 53 -5.49 6.23 19.64
CA THR A 53 -5.83 7.53 20.22
C THR A 53 -7.31 7.86 20.03
N ALA A 54 -7.87 7.62 18.84
CA ALA A 54 -9.28 7.84 18.56
C ALA A 54 -10.18 6.93 19.42
N PHE A 55 -9.82 5.66 19.59
CA PHE A 55 -10.52 4.72 20.46
C PHE A 55 -10.52 5.21 21.92
N ARG A 56 -9.36 5.60 22.44
CA ARG A 56 -9.23 6.12 23.80
C ARG A 56 -10.05 7.39 24.05
N LEU A 57 -10.11 8.29 23.08
CA LEU A 57 -10.92 9.51 23.17
C LEU A 57 -12.42 9.22 23.17
N ARG A 58 -12.87 8.19 22.43
CA ARG A 58 -14.29 7.81 22.35
C ARG A 58 -14.76 7.03 23.57
N GLU A 59 -13.94 6.12 24.08
CA GLU A 59 -14.33 5.20 25.16
C GLU A 59 -13.81 5.62 26.54
N GLY A 60 -12.99 6.66 26.64
CA GLY A 60 -12.38 7.08 27.91
C GLY A 60 -11.37 6.07 28.47
N ALA A 61 -10.83 5.20 27.61
CA ALA A 61 -9.98 4.09 28.02
C ALA A 61 -8.56 4.52 28.48
N PRO A 62 -7.96 3.82 29.46
CA PRO A 62 -6.60 4.10 29.94
C PRO A 62 -5.53 3.79 28.88
N LEU A 63 -4.29 4.26 29.12
CA LEU A 63 -3.13 3.91 28.30
C LEU A 63 -2.68 2.49 28.65
N GLU A 64 -3.18 1.51 27.90
CA GLU A 64 -2.82 0.10 28.08
C GLU A 64 -2.03 -0.42 26.87
N PHE A 65 -0.85 -0.97 27.15
CA PHE A 65 0.07 -1.45 26.13
C PHE A 65 -0.47 -2.67 25.37
N GLU A 66 -1.26 -3.52 26.04
CA GLU A 66 -1.90 -4.67 25.42
C GLU A 66 -2.96 -4.24 24.39
N SER A 67 -3.80 -3.25 24.73
CA SER A 67 -4.78 -2.69 23.80
C SER A 67 -4.11 -2.01 22.61
N PHE A 68 -2.99 -1.29 22.83
CA PHE A 68 -2.21 -0.69 21.75
C PHE A 68 -1.65 -1.76 20.79
N LEU A 69 -1.07 -2.84 21.32
CA LEU A 69 -0.57 -3.96 20.52
C LEU A 69 -1.68 -4.68 19.76
N HIS A 70 -2.88 -4.79 20.34
CA HIS A 70 -4.04 -5.35 19.66
C HIS A 70 -4.43 -4.49 18.45
N THR A 71 -4.60 -3.17 18.64
CA THR A 71 -4.87 -2.22 17.55
C THR A 71 -3.78 -2.28 16.47
N MET A 72 -2.52 -2.36 16.86
CA MET A 72 -1.40 -2.48 15.91
C MET A 72 -1.49 -3.75 15.06
N ARG A 73 -1.91 -4.88 15.65
CA ARG A 73 -2.09 -6.15 14.94
C ARG A 73 -3.24 -6.11 13.93
N ASP A 74 -4.33 -5.43 14.27
CA ASP A 74 -5.46 -5.24 13.34
C ASP A 74 -5.06 -4.44 12.09
N GLU A 75 -4.04 -3.58 12.23
CA GLU A 75 -3.48 -2.78 11.14
C GLU A 75 -2.35 -3.47 10.36
N LEU A 76 -2.03 -4.74 10.64
CA LEU A 76 -1.03 -5.50 9.86
C LEU A 76 -1.38 -5.62 8.38
N ALA A 77 -2.66 -5.47 8.03
CA ALA A 77 -3.09 -5.43 6.64
C ALA A 77 -2.42 -4.30 5.84
N ILE A 78 -2.03 -3.20 6.49
CA ILE A 78 -1.27 -2.11 5.85
C ILE A 78 0.12 -2.61 5.42
N VAL A 79 0.80 -3.34 6.30
CA VAL A 79 2.12 -3.90 5.99
C VAL A 79 2.01 -4.95 4.89
N THR A 80 1.00 -5.82 4.93
CA THR A 80 0.82 -6.85 3.89
C THR A 80 0.44 -6.25 2.55
N GLY A 81 -0.33 -5.17 2.52
CA GLY A 81 -0.60 -4.40 1.29
C GLY A 81 0.66 -3.78 0.69
N GLY A 82 1.47 -3.15 1.52
CA GLY A 82 2.75 -2.56 1.10
C GLY A 82 3.80 -3.60 0.63
N ALA A 83 3.67 -4.85 1.07
CA ALA A 83 4.60 -5.92 0.72
C ALA A 83 4.56 -6.27 -0.77
N ALA A 84 3.41 -6.23 -1.44
CA ALA A 84 3.30 -6.61 -2.85
C ALA A 84 4.21 -5.79 -3.79
N PRO A 85 4.17 -4.44 -3.79
CA PRO A 85 5.10 -3.64 -4.61
C PRO A 85 6.56 -3.77 -4.16
N LEU A 86 6.82 -3.94 -2.86
CA LEU A 86 8.18 -4.16 -2.36
C LEU A 86 8.76 -5.50 -2.85
N LEU A 87 7.96 -6.56 -2.86
CA LEU A 87 8.34 -7.86 -3.40
C LEU A 87 8.62 -7.76 -4.90
N ALA A 88 7.77 -7.05 -5.66
CA ALA A 88 8.00 -6.82 -7.08
C ALA A 88 9.34 -6.09 -7.34
N LEU A 89 9.69 -5.12 -6.51
CA LEU A 89 10.98 -4.43 -6.56
C LEU A 89 12.15 -5.40 -6.27
N VAL A 90 12.07 -6.18 -5.20
CA VAL A 90 13.12 -7.12 -4.78
C VAL A 90 13.30 -8.27 -5.77
N ILE A 91 12.21 -8.83 -6.30
CA ILE A 91 12.25 -9.86 -7.34
C ILE A 91 12.94 -9.31 -8.60
N SER A 92 12.60 -8.07 -8.99
CA SER A 92 13.25 -7.41 -10.13
C SER A 92 14.74 -7.18 -9.89
N TRP A 93 15.14 -6.87 -8.65
CA TRP A 93 16.54 -6.73 -8.28
C TRP A 93 17.30 -8.06 -8.40
N ILE A 94 16.74 -9.15 -7.86
CA ILE A 94 17.32 -10.50 -7.93
C ILE A 94 17.43 -10.97 -9.40
N ALA A 95 16.47 -10.57 -10.25
CA ALA A 95 16.50 -10.83 -11.69
C ALA A 95 17.53 -9.98 -12.46
N GLY A 96 18.30 -9.12 -11.80
CA GLY A 96 19.34 -8.29 -12.41
C GLY A 96 18.82 -7.06 -13.15
N ALA A 97 17.58 -6.64 -12.90
CA ALA A 97 17.04 -5.42 -13.51
C ALA A 97 17.79 -4.16 -13.01
N SER A 98 17.69 -3.06 -13.77
CA SER A 98 18.13 -1.74 -13.29
C SER A 98 17.14 -1.18 -12.27
N LEU A 99 17.59 -0.30 -11.35
CA LEU A 99 16.70 0.30 -10.33
C LEU A 99 15.51 0.99 -10.98
N SER A 100 15.72 1.70 -12.09
CA SER A 100 14.62 2.34 -12.82
C SER A 100 13.59 1.34 -13.34
N THR A 101 14.05 0.17 -13.83
CA THR A 101 13.19 -0.91 -14.32
C THR A 101 12.45 -1.57 -13.17
N ALA A 102 13.14 -1.89 -12.08
CA ALA A 102 12.54 -2.52 -10.90
C ALA A 102 11.46 -1.61 -10.27
N VAL A 103 11.76 -0.32 -10.13
CA VAL A 103 10.76 0.68 -9.68
C VAL A 103 9.59 0.75 -10.65
N ARG A 104 9.80 0.55 -11.96
CA ARG A 104 8.71 0.49 -12.96
C ARG A 104 7.82 -0.72 -12.79
N VAL A 105 8.43 -1.88 -12.63
CA VAL A 105 7.73 -3.14 -12.37
C VAL A 105 6.92 -3.02 -11.08
N ALA A 106 7.50 -2.45 -10.02
CA ALA A 106 6.81 -2.27 -8.76
C ALA A 106 5.57 -1.36 -8.87
N VAL A 107 5.65 -0.24 -9.58
CA VAL A 107 4.49 0.66 -9.81
C VAL A 107 3.38 -0.03 -10.61
N TYR A 108 3.73 -0.78 -11.66
CA TYR A 108 2.74 -1.55 -12.40
C TYR A 108 2.14 -2.69 -11.55
N ALA A 109 2.93 -3.33 -10.71
CA ALA A 109 2.45 -4.32 -9.77
C ALA A 109 1.47 -3.69 -8.77
N THR A 110 1.73 -2.48 -8.27
CA THR A 110 0.77 -1.74 -7.43
C THR A 110 -0.56 -1.55 -8.15
N ALA A 111 -0.53 -1.03 -9.38
CA ALA A 111 -1.75 -0.79 -10.16
C ALA A 111 -2.52 -2.09 -10.40
N ALA A 112 -1.83 -3.18 -10.70
CA ALA A 112 -2.43 -4.50 -10.88
C ALA A 112 -3.09 -5.01 -9.60
N VAL A 113 -2.43 -4.87 -8.44
CA VAL A 113 -2.99 -5.28 -7.14
C VAL A 113 -4.26 -4.47 -6.82
N ILE A 114 -4.26 -3.16 -7.04
CA ILE A 114 -5.45 -2.31 -6.83
C ILE A 114 -6.62 -2.82 -7.70
N LEU A 115 -6.36 -3.08 -8.98
CA LEU A 115 -7.38 -3.60 -9.90
C LEU A 115 -7.92 -4.96 -9.43
N ILE A 116 -7.04 -5.88 -9.03
CA ILE A 116 -7.43 -7.21 -8.53
C ILE A 116 -8.31 -7.07 -7.29
N VAL A 117 -7.92 -6.22 -6.34
CA VAL A 117 -8.71 -5.99 -5.11
C VAL A 117 -10.09 -5.43 -5.44
N GLU A 118 -10.20 -4.47 -6.36
CA GLU A 118 -11.50 -3.92 -6.78
C GLU A 118 -12.38 -4.96 -7.47
N VAL A 119 -11.81 -5.80 -8.34
CA VAL A 119 -12.54 -6.89 -8.99
C VAL A 119 -13.03 -7.91 -7.95
N VAL A 120 -12.16 -8.33 -7.02
CA VAL A 120 -12.52 -9.28 -5.96
C VAL A 120 -13.60 -8.69 -5.05
N ALA A 121 -13.48 -7.43 -4.66
CA ALA A 121 -14.48 -6.75 -3.84
C ALA A 121 -15.83 -6.62 -4.55
N ALA A 122 -15.83 -6.31 -5.85
CA ALA A 122 -17.07 -6.18 -6.60
C ALA A 122 -17.78 -7.52 -6.83
N VAL A 123 -17.01 -8.60 -7.07
CA VAL A 123 -17.53 -9.97 -7.16
C VAL A 123 -18.09 -10.42 -5.80
N ALA A 124 -17.35 -10.19 -4.71
CA ALA A 124 -17.79 -10.55 -3.36
C ALA A 124 -19.04 -9.79 -2.91
N ALA A 125 -19.25 -8.58 -3.42
CA ALA A 125 -20.43 -7.76 -3.13
C ALA A 125 -21.61 -8.01 -4.09
N GLU A 126 -21.53 -9.00 -4.98
CA GLU A 126 -22.52 -9.32 -6.02
C GLU A 126 -22.99 -8.11 -6.86
N ARG A 127 -22.11 -7.11 -7.03
CA ARG A 127 -22.46 -5.87 -7.74
C ARG A 127 -22.59 -6.15 -9.23
N LYS A 128 -23.70 -5.69 -9.84
CA LYS A 128 -24.01 -5.87 -11.27
C LYS A 128 -24.18 -4.52 -11.98
N GLY A 129 -23.95 -4.52 -13.29
CA GLY A 129 -24.22 -3.38 -14.17
C GLY A 129 -23.33 -2.16 -13.90
N GLY A 130 -23.92 -0.97 -13.89
CA GLY A 130 -23.18 0.31 -13.79
C GLY A 130 -22.37 0.48 -12.49
N ALA A 131 -22.78 -0.14 -11.39
CA ALA A 131 -22.07 -0.07 -10.11
C ALA A 131 -20.73 -0.83 -10.14
N LEU A 132 -20.68 -1.96 -10.87
CA LEU A 132 -19.43 -2.72 -11.10
C LEU A 132 -18.46 -1.89 -11.96
N VAL A 133 -18.97 -1.27 -13.02
CA VAL A 133 -18.17 -0.44 -13.93
C VAL A 133 -17.58 0.76 -13.18
N ALA A 134 -18.40 1.48 -12.39
CA ALA A 134 -17.93 2.63 -11.60
C ALA A 134 -16.81 2.24 -10.61
N GLN A 135 -16.93 1.07 -9.98
CA GLN A 135 -15.95 0.59 -9.02
C GLN A 135 -14.61 0.19 -9.70
N ILE A 136 -14.67 -0.51 -10.83
CA ILE A 136 -13.48 -0.81 -11.63
C ILE A 136 -12.82 0.48 -12.14
N LEU A 137 -13.62 1.44 -12.61
CA LEU A 137 -13.12 2.74 -13.05
C LEU A 137 -12.40 3.50 -11.93
N LEU A 138 -12.87 3.41 -10.69
CA LEU A 138 -12.19 3.99 -9.54
C LEU A 138 -10.82 3.35 -9.31
N GLY A 139 -10.73 2.01 -9.33
CA GLY A 139 -9.47 1.29 -9.22
C GLY A 139 -8.48 1.63 -10.34
N VAL A 140 -8.97 1.67 -11.59
CA VAL A 140 -8.19 2.08 -12.77
C VAL A 140 -7.70 3.51 -12.61
N PHE A 141 -8.55 4.42 -12.14
CA PHE A 141 -8.18 5.82 -11.90
C PHE A 141 -7.07 5.94 -10.85
N LEU A 142 -7.16 5.22 -9.73
CA LEU A 142 -6.13 5.22 -8.69
C LEU A 142 -4.79 4.66 -9.21
N GLY A 143 -4.84 3.55 -9.94
CA GLY A 143 -3.64 2.99 -10.60
C GLY A 143 -3.05 3.95 -11.65
N PHE A 144 -3.91 4.63 -12.41
CA PHE A 144 -3.51 5.64 -13.39
C PHE A 144 -2.83 6.84 -12.74
N LEU A 145 -3.34 7.35 -11.61
CA LEU A 145 -2.71 8.44 -10.87
C LEU A 145 -1.28 8.11 -10.44
N LEU A 146 -0.99 6.86 -10.05
CA LEU A 146 0.38 6.43 -9.72
C LEU A 146 1.30 6.46 -10.94
N ILE A 147 0.80 6.06 -12.11
CA ILE A 147 1.56 6.12 -13.36
C ILE A 147 1.83 7.58 -13.74
N VAL A 148 0.81 8.44 -13.66
CA VAL A 148 0.95 9.88 -13.92
C VAL A 148 1.96 10.54 -12.98
N LEU A 149 1.87 10.27 -11.67
CA LEU A 149 2.82 10.78 -10.67
C LEU A 149 4.26 10.49 -11.08
N ARG A 150 4.52 9.25 -11.50
CA ARG A 150 5.85 8.86 -11.96
C ARG A 150 6.27 9.64 -13.21
N LEU A 151 5.39 9.73 -14.22
CA LEU A 151 5.66 10.43 -15.48
C LEU A 151 5.91 11.92 -15.30
N VAL A 152 5.32 12.54 -14.28
CA VAL A 152 5.57 13.96 -13.96
C VAL A 152 6.93 14.15 -13.29
N LEU A 153 7.37 13.18 -12.49
CA LEU A 153 8.61 13.27 -11.71
C LEU A 153 9.87 12.77 -12.44
N HIS A 154 9.73 12.19 -13.65
CA HIS A 154 10.80 11.53 -14.41
C HIS A 154 10.82 11.92 -15.88
#